data_AF-A0A8T4YF36-F1
#
_entry.id   AF-A0A8T4YF36-F1
#
_cell.length_a   1.000
_cell.length_b   1.000
_cell.length_c   1.000
_cell.angle_alpha   90.00
_cell.angle_beta   90.00
_cell.angle_gamma   90.00
#
_symmetry.space_group_name_H-M   'P 1'
#
loop_
_entity.id
_entity.type
_entity.pdbx_description
1 polymer ?
#
loop_
_entity_poly.entity_id
_entity_poly.type
_entity_poly.pdbx_seq_one_letter_code
_entity_poly.pdbx_strand_id
1 'polypeptide(L)'
;MGSAIHSIEGTHILRDLSTGQCMLYLSVDVTDGNIAGREGGVYESKWQAYLMTADDPTEPWKGEGFTIKCDMDYDSEEARDATIDVVDGVYFALYKARKTGETKVNTALALSRNGFNWVKLGILKVDEYDQPDYFLLNGSIMAGCLGSIFHRN
;
A
#
# COMPACT_ATOMS: atom_id res chain seq x y z
N MET A 1 -16.76 -14.12 -9.81
CA MET A 1 -16.10 -13.77 -11.08
C MET A 1 -14.73 -13.20 -10.71
N GLY A 2 -13.66 -13.70 -11.32
CA GLY A 2 -12.31 -13.18 -11.09
C GLY A 2 -11.98 -12.08 -12.09
N SER A 3 -11.32 -11.01 -11.65
CA SER A 3 -10.77 -9.97 -12.52
C SER A 3 -9.44 -10.45 -13.12
N ALA A 4 -9.13 -10.03 -14.34
CA ALA A 4 -7.81 -10.27 -14.92
C ALA A 4 -6.75 -9.52 -14.10
N ILE A 5 -5.68 -10.20 -13.70
CA ILE A 5 -4.51 -9.58 -13.06
C ILE A 5 -3.46 -9.40 -14.15
N HIS A 6 -3.09 -8.16 -14.42
CA HIS A 6 -2.10 -7.84 -15.46
C HIS A 6 -0.67 -7.80 -14.91
N SER A 7 -0.50 -7.33 -13.69
CA SER A 7 0.80 -7.25 -13.02
C SER A 7 0.65 -7.33 -11.51
N ILE A 8 1.71 -7.83 -10.85
CA ILE A 8 1.86 -7.87 -9.39
C ILE A 8 3.24 -7.30 -9.05
N GLU A 9 3.27 -6.30 -8.18
CA GLU A 9 4.49 -5.59 -7.77
C GLU A 9 4.43 -5.23 -6.27
N GLY A 10 5.51 -4.61 -5.76
CA GLY A 10 5.50 -3.95 -4.45
C GLY A 10 5.05 -4.85 -3.31
N THR A 11 5.75 -5.97 -3.12
CA THR A 11 5.42 -6.97 -2.11
C THR A 11 5.85 -6.53 -0.72
N HIS A 12 4.97 -6.67 0.26
CA HIS A 12 5.27 -6.41 1.66
C HIS A 12 4.75 -7.53 2.54
N ILE A 13 5.62 -8.18 3.31
CA ILE A 13 5.27 -9.29 4.21
C ILE A 13 5.54 -8.90 5.65
N LEU A 14 4.62 -9.24 6.54
CA LEU A 14 4.81 -9.13 7.98
C LEU A 14 4.09 -10.27 8.71
N ARG A 15 4.45 -10.46 9.99
CA ARG A 15 3.76 -11.41 10.87
C ARG A 15 2.97 -10.63 11.91
N ASP A 16 1.67 -10.86 11.96
CA ASP A 16 0.81 -10.31 13.01
C ASP A 16 1.26 -10.90 14.36
N LEU A 17 1.72 -10.04 15.26
CA LEU A 17 2.24 -10.45 16.56
C LEU A 17 1.15 -10.93 17.52
N SER A 18 -0.11 -10.54 17.30
CA SER A 18 -1.25 -10.90 18.14
C SER A 18 -1.87 -12.24 17.75
N THR A 19 -1.88 -12.58 16.45
CA THR A 19 -2.48 -13.81 15.93
C THR A 19 -1.44 -14.84 15.48
N GLY A 20 -0.20 -14.42 15.24
CA GLY A 20 0.86 -15.25 14.67
C GLY A 20 0.75 -15.47 13.15
N GLN A 21 -0.28 -14.90 12.51
CA GLN A 21 -0.57 -15.07 11.09
C GLN A 21 0.42 -14.28 10.21
N CYS A 22 0.85 -14.89 9.10
CA CYS A 22 1.63 -14.21 8.08
C CYS A 22 0.69 -13.43 7.15
N MET A 23 1.00 -12.17 6.89
CA MET A 23 0.23 -11.27 6.03
C MET A 23 1.12 -10.79 4.88
N LEU A 24 0.66 -10.99 3.65
CA LEU A 24 1.34 -10.58 2.43
C LEU A 24 0.46 -9.59 1.66
N TYR A 25 0.94 -8.36 1.55
CA TYR A 25 0.32 -7.31 0.77
C TYR A 25 1.00 -7.23 -0.60
N LEU A 26 0.17 -7.20 -1.65
CA LEU A 26 0.59 -7.19 -3.04
C LEU A 26 -0.01 -5.99 -3.75
N SER A 27 0.78 -5.24 -4.50
CA SER A 27 0.24 -4.22 -5.41
C SER A 27 -0.18 -4.90 -6.70
N VAL A 28 -1.46 -4.78 -7.06
CA VAL A 28 -2.05 -5.46 -8.21
C VAL A 28 -2.63 -4.41 -9.15
N ASP A 29 -2.26 -4.50 -10.43
CA ASP A 29 -2.89 -3.71 -11.50
C ASP A 29 -4.25 -4.34 -11.84
N VAL A 30 -5.30 -3.55 -11.64
CA VAL A 30 -6.71 -3.92 -11.80
C VAL A 30 -7.38 -3.23 -12.99
N THR A 31 -6.62 -2.58 -13.88
CA THR A 31 -7.19 -2.01 -15.11
C THR A 31 -7.77 -3.11 -16.00
N ASP A 32 -8.85 -2.81 -16.73
CA ASP A 32 -9.58 -3.79 -17.58
C ASP A 32 -8.80 -4.28 -18.83
N GLY A 33 -7.53 -3.88 -18.98
CA GLY A 33 -6.70 -4.30 -20.12
C GLY A 33 -5.20 -4.12 -19.86
N ASN A 34 -4.39 -4.95 -20.54
CA ASN A 34 -2.94 -4.83 -20.48
C ASN A 34 -2.47 -3.60 -21.28
N ILE A 35 -1.98 -2.61 -20.54
CA ILE A 35 -1.45 -1.34 -21.04
C ILE A 35 0.08 -1.26 -20.88
N ALA A 36 0.72 -2.32 -20.36
CA ALA A 36 2.17 -2.39 -20.26
C ALA A 36 2.81 -2.25 -21.64
N GLY A 37 3.77 -1.32 -21.76
CA GLY A 37 4.50 -1.05 -23.00
C GLY A 37 3.78 -0.11 -23.99
N ARG A 38 2.60 0.43 -23.67
CA ARG A 38 2.00 1.53 -24.43
C ARG A 38 2.63 2.86 -23.98
N GLU A 39 2.94 3.73 -24.93
CA GLU A 39 3.42 5.08 -24.62
C GLU A 39 2.33 5.83 -23.83
N GLY A 40 2.66 6.27 -22.61
CA GLY A 40 1.68 6.87 -21.68
C GLY A 40 0.85 5.88 -20.84
N GLY A 41 0.93 4.57 -21.10
CA GLY A 41 0.11 3.54 -20.45
C GLY A 41 0.31 3.42 -18.94
N VAL A 42 1.43 3.88 -18.38
CA VAL A 42 1.66 3.91 -16.92
C VAL A 42 0.59 4.74 -16.19
N TYR A 43 0.09 5.81 -16.81
CA TYR A 43 -0.89 6.70 -16.19
C TYR A 43 -2.34 6.20 -16.29
N GLU A 44 -2.59 5.19 -17.14
CA GLU A 44 -3.88 4.53 -17.31
C GLU A 44 -4.03 3.27 -16.43
N SER A 45 -2.97 2.87 -15.72
CA SER A 45 -3.02 1.75 -14.78
C SER A 45 -3.70 2.15 -13.48
N LYS A 46 -4.48 1.22 -12.94
CA LYS A 46 -5.16 1.34 -11.66
C LYS A 46 -4.62 0.30 -10.70
N TRP A 47 -4.00 0.74 -9.61
CA TRP A 47 -3.27 -0.15 -8.71
C TRP A 47 -3.86 -0.16 -7.30
N GLN A 48 -4.10 -1.35 -6.75
CA GLN A 48 -4.63 -1.54 -5.40
C GLN A 48 -3.82 -2.57 -4.61
N ALA A 49 -3.86 -2.50 -3.28
CA ALA A 49 -3.25 -3.50 -2.42
C ALA A 49 -4.20 -4.69 -2.17
N TYR A 50 -3.77 -5.88 -2.57
CA TYR A 50 -4.42 -7.16 -2.29
C TYR A 50 -3.74 -7.85 -1.11
N LEU A 51 -4.53 -8.38 -0.17
CA LEU A 51 -4.04 -9.11 0.99
C LEU A 51 -4.15 -10.62 0.77
N MET A 52 -3.09 -11.32 1.11
CA MET A 52 -3.08 -12.77 1.31
C MET A 52 -2.60 -13.11 2.72
N THR A 53 -3.10 -14.20 3.28
CA THR A 53 -2.69 -14.68 4.61
C THR A 53 -2.34 -16.17 4.61
N ALA A 54 -1.41 -16.56 5.49
CA ALA A 54 -1.04 -17.94 5.75
C ALA A 54 -0.62 -18.12 7.22
N ASP A 55 -0.75 -19.33 7.76
CA ASP A 55 -0.28 -19.63 9.12
C ASP A 55 1.26 -19.75 9.16
N ASP A 56 1.85 -20.27 8.07
CA ASP A 56 3.28 -20.39 7.83
C ASP A 56 3.59 -19.86 6.42
N PRO A 57 4.69 -19.12 6.21
CA PRO A 57 4.99 -18.53 4.90
C PRO A 57 5.29 -19.57 3.79
N THR A 58 5.51 -20.84 4.16
CA THR A 58 5.76 -21.96 3.23
C THR A 58 4.49 -22.70 2.83
N GLU A 59 3.36 -22.43 3.47
CA GLU A 59 2.07 -23.07 3.19
C GLU A 59 1.25 -22.27 2.15
N PRO A 60 0.18 -22.86 1.57
CA PRO A 60 -0.66 -22.15 0.62
C PRO A 60 -1.28 -20.87 1.21
N TRP A 61 -1.13 -19.77 0.46
CA TRP A 61 -1.67 -18.48 0.84
C TRP A 61 -3.15 -18.35 0.46
N LYS A 62 -3.98 -17.92 1.42
CA LYS A 62 -5.38 -17.61 1.20
C LYS A 62 -5.53 -16.16 0.75
N GLY A 63 -6.27 -15.92 -0.33
CA GLY A 63 -6.61 -14.57 -0.78
C GLY A 63 -7.75 -13.98 0.06
N GLU A 64 -7.49 -12.83 0.69
CA GLU A 64 -8.45 -12.13 1.57
C GLU A 64 -9.16 -10.97 0.85
N GLY A 65 -8.64 -10.53 -0.30
CA GLY A 65 -9.21 -9.47 -1.12
C GLY A 65 -8.42 -8.16 -1.07
N PHE A 66 -8.95 -7.13 -1.75
CA PHE A 66 -8.37 -5.79 -1.75
C PHE A 66 -8.62 -5.07 -0.43
N THR A 67 -7.56 -4.56 0.20
CA THR A 67 -7.59 -3.94 1.54
C THR A 67 -7.26 -2.46 1.54
N ILE A 68 -6.34 -2.02 0.66
CA ILE A 68 -6.10 -0.59 0.38
C ILE A 68 -6.51 -0.34 -1.07
N LYS A 69 -7.70 0.25 -1.25
CA LYS A 69 -8.38 0.41 -2.55
C LYS A 69 -8.17 1.80 -3.13
N CYS A 70 -8.56 2.05 -4.37
CA CYS A 70 -8.62 3.40 -4.94
C CYS A 70 -9.99 4.03 -4.67
N ASP A 71 -10.27 4.38 -3.42
CA ASP A 71 -11.60 4.84 -2.96
C ASP A 71 -11.60 6.24 -2.34
N MET A 72 -10.48 6.96 -2.40
CA MET A 72 -10.38 8.37 -2.04
C MET A 72 -10.05 9.22 -3.27
N ASP A 73 -10.42 10.52 -3.23
CA ASP A 73 -10.13 11.45 -4.34
C ASP A 73 -8.63 11.55 -4.66
N TYR A 74 -7.77 11.51 -3.63
CA TYR A 74 -6.32 11.66 -3.79
C TYR A 74 -5.59 10.37 -4.21
N ASP A 75 -6.27 9.22 -4.19
CA ASP A 75 -5.71 7.92 -4.56
C ASP A 75 -6.58 7.14 -5.55
N SER A 76 -7.38 7.87 -6.34
CA SER A 76 -8.39 7.30 -7.23
C SER A 76 -7.82 6.44 -8.36
N GLU A 77 -6.52 6.55 -8.68
CA GLU A 77 -5.81 5.68 -9.64
C GLU A 77 -4.86 4.71 -8.96
N GLU A 78 -4.07 5.15 -7.98
CA GLU A 78 -3.07 4.30 -7.32
C GLU A 78 -3.21 4.36 -5.82
N ALA A 79 -3.31 3.19 -5.20
CA ALA A 79 -3.14 2.94 -3.79
C ALA A 79 -2.26 1.68 -3.62
N ARG A 80 -0.93 1.86 -3.74
CA ARG A 80 0.02 0.75 -3.95
C ARG A 80 1.33 0.90 -3.17
N ASP A 81 2.19 -0.12 -3.29
CA ASP A 81 3.54 -0.20 -2.72
C ASP A 81 3.58 0.18 -1.23
N ALA A 82 2.65 -0.38 -0.46
CA ALA A 82 2.52 -0.04 0.95
C ALA A 82 3.69 -0.58 1.78
N THR A 83 4.36 0.31 2.50
CA THR A 83 5.25 -0.03 3.61
C THR A 83 4.40 -0.13 4.87
N ILE A 84 4.34 -1.32 5.48
CA ILE A 84 3.46 -1.59 6.63
C ILE A 84 4.26 -2.04 7.85
N ASP A 85 3.95 -1.48 9.02
CA ASP A 85 4.46 -1.99 10.29
C ASP A 85 3.43 -1.78 11.42
N VAL A 86 3.68 -2.40 12.57
CA VAL A 86 2.82 -2.30 13.75
C VAL A 86 3.51 -1.48 14.83
N VAL A 87 2.91 -0.34 15.17
CA VAL A 87 3.37 0.53 16.26
C VAL A 87 2.28 0.60 17.33
N ASP A 88 2.62 0.25 18.57
CA ASP A 88 1.70 0.22 19.72
C ASP A 88 0.39 -0.56 19.45
N GLY A 89 0.50 -1.68 18.72
CA GLY A 89 -0.65 -2.53 18.37
C GLY A 89 -1.57 -1.93 17.29
N VAL A 90 -1.11 -0.90 16.57
CA VAL A 90 -1.81 -0.31 15.43
C VAL A 90 -0.94 -0.51 14.19
N TYR A 91 -1.54 -1.02 13.14
CA TYR A 91 -0.91 -1.11 11.83
C TYR A 91 -0.85 0.29 11.20
N PHE A 92 0.32 0.65 10.70
CA PHE A 92 0.56 1.85 9.91
C PHE A 92 0.88 1.41 8.49
N ALA A 93 0.24 2.02 7.50
CA ALA A 93 0.58 1.86 6.09
C ALA A 93 0.97 3.22 5.52
N LEU A 94 2.22 3.33 5.08
CA LEU A 94 2.62 4.39 4.15
C LEU A 94 2.54 3.84 2.74
N TYR A 95 1.75 4.46 1.87
CA TYR A 95 1.50 3.93 0.54
C TYR A 95 1.55 5.03 -0.52
N LYS A 96 1.81 4.63 -1.76
CA LYS A 96 1.78 5.50 -2.92
C LYS A 96 0.33 5.79 -3.31
N ALA A 97 0.03 7.07 -3.43
CA ALA A 97 -1.27 7.61 -3.78
C ALA A 97 -1.16 8.48 -5.04
N ARG A 98 -1.97 8.18 -6.06
CA ARG A 98 -2.09 9.01 -7.27
C ARG A 98 -3.55 9.27 -7.61
N LYS A 99 -3.84 10.54 -7.87
CA LYS A 99 -5.14 11.02 -8.32
C LYS A 99 -5.31 10.87 -9.83
N THR A 100 -6.55 10.66 -10.26
CA THR A 100 -6.94 10.62 -11.67
C THR A 100 -6.55 11.90 -12.39
N GLY A 101 -5.88 11.75 -13.54
CA GLY A 101 -5.40 12.87 -14.35
C GLY A 101 -4.10 13.51 -13.85
N GLU A 102 -3.54 13.04 -12.74
CA GLU A 102 -2.26 13.52 -12.22
C GLU A 102 -1.14 12.52 -12.51
N THR A 103 0.08 13.05 -12.68
CA THR A 103 1.31 12.28 -12.82
C THR A 103 2.08 12.18 -11.50
N LYS A 104 1.79 13.07 -10.54
CA LYS A 104 2.44 13.12 -9.25
C LYS A 104 1.95 11.97 -8.37
N VAL A 105 2.89 11.23 -7.81
CA VAL A 105 2.63 10.20 -6.81
C VAL A 105 3.02 10.78 -5.44
N ASN A 106 2.08 10.74 -4.49
CA ASN A 106 2.29 11.18 -3.13
C ASN A 106 2.39 9.98 -2.17
N THR A 107 2.95 10.19 -0.99
CA THR A 107 2.88 9.26 0.13
C THR A 107 1.63 9.57 0.97
N ALA A 108 0.72 8.62 1.11
CA ALA A 108 -0.44 8.72 2.00
C ALA A 108 -0.28 7.79 3.22
N LEU A 109 -1.02 8.10 4.29
CA LEU A 109 -1.05 7.31 5.51
C LEU A 109 -2.42 6.65 5.69
N ALA A 110 -2.41 5.37 6.05
CA ALA A 110 -3.58 4.67 6.54
C ALA A 110 -3.26 3.89 7.84
N LEU A 111 -4.27 3.72 8.67
CA LEU A 111 -4.17 2.98 9.93
C LEU A 111 -5.11 1.78 9.93
N SER A 112 -4.71 0.70 10.59
CA SER A 112 -5.59 -0.45 10.83
C SER A 112 -5.40 -1.02 12.23
N ARG A 113 -6.47 -1.60 12.78
CA ARG A 113 -6.44 -2.35 14.05
C ARG A 113 -6.18 -3.84 13.83
N ASN A 114 -6.29 -4.33 12.59
CA ASN A 114 -6.22 -5.76 12.28
C ASN A 114 -5.44 -6.08 11.01
N GLY A 115 -4.99 -5.09 10.24
CA GLY A 115 -4.31 -5.28 8.97
C GLY A 115 -5.24 -5.56 7.77
N PHE A 116 -6.55 -5.74 8.00
CA PHE A 116 -7.54 -6.00 6.95
C PHE A 116 -8.31 -4.75 6.55
N ASN A 117 -8.80 -4.02 7.55
CA ASN A 117 -9.64 -2.84 7.35
C ASN A 117 -8.85 -1.58 7.66
N TRP A 118 -8.72 -0.70 6.66
CA TRP A 118 -7.86 0.48 6.74
C TRP A 118 -8.68 1.76 6.81
N VAL A 119 -8.31 2.64 7.73
CA VAL A 119 -8.78 4.02 7.81
C VAL A 119 -7.71 4.90 7.19
N LYS A 120 -8.00 5.48 6.04
CA LYS A 120 -7.07 6.36 5.34
C LYS A 120 -7.12 7.77 5.91
N LEU A 121 -5.95 8.31 6.25
CA LEU A 121 -5.80 9.62 6.90
C LEU A 121 -5.41 10.73 5.93
N GLY A 122 -5.07 10.40 4.69
CA GLY A 122 -4.74 11.37 3.64
C GLY A 122 -3.27 11.40 3.26
N ILE A 123 -2.94 12.31 2.35
CA ILE A 123 -1.57 12.61 1.93
C ILE A 123 -0.80 13.22 3.11
N LEU A 124 0.40 12.70 3.39
CA LEU A 124 1.28 13.27 4.42
C LEU A 124 1.74 14.68 4.06
N LYS A 125 2.03 15.48 5.08
CA LYS A 125 2.66 16.80 4.91
C LYS A 125 4.12 16.75 5.36
N VAL A 126 4.95 17.59 4.76
CA VAL A 126 6.35 17.81 5.19
C VAL A 126 6.41 19.21 5.77
N ASP A 127 6.65 19.33 7.07
CA ASP A 127 6.63 20.61 7.80
C ASP A 127 5.36 21.45 7.54
N GLU A 128 4.20 20.79 7.55
CA GLU A 128 2.86 21.36 7.23
C GLU A 128 2.61 21.73 5.75
N TYR A 129 3.64 21.62 4.90
CA TYR A 129 3.57 21.85 3.46
C TYR A 129 3.24 20.57 2.69
N ASP A 130 2.81 20.76 1.44
CA ASP A 130 2.62 19.66 0.50
C ASP A 130 3.97 19.00 0.17
N GLN A 131 3.91 17.71 -0.12
CA GLN A 131 5.10 16.93 -0.51
C GLN A 131 5.73 17.49 -1.78
N PRO A 132 7.07 17.61 -1.87
CA PRO A 132 7.71 17.90 -3.14
C PRO A 132 7.54 16.71 -4.10
N ASP A 133 7.68 16.95 -5.41
CA ASP A 133 7.37 15.94 -6.44
C ASP A 133 8.23 14.67 -6.39
N TYR A 134 9.34 14.71 -5.65
CA TYR A 134 10.27 13.60 -5.46
C TYR A 134 10.12 12.90 -4.10
N PHE A 135 9.10 13.23 -3.31
CA PHE A 135 8.93 12.67 -1.96
C PHE A 135 8.15 11.36 -2.00
N LEU A 136 8.90 10.25 -1.92
CA LEU A 136 8.36 8.93 -1.73
C LEU A 136 9.08 8.28 -0.55
N LEU A 137 8.31 7.87 0.46
CA LEU A 137 8.86 7.12 1.58
C LEU A 137 8.81 5.63 1.27
N ASN A 138 9.98 5.00 1.33
CA ASN A 138 10.16 3.56 1.22
C ASN A 138 11.15 3.09 2.29
N GLY A 139 10.88 1.95 2.93
CA GLY A 139 11.79 1.40 3.95
C GLY A 139 11.05 0.69 5.09
N SER A 140 11.50 0.92 6.32
CA SER A 140 10.92 0.32 7.52
C SER A 140 10.41 1.39 8.48
N ILE A 141 9.32 1.08 9.20
CA ILE A 141 8.73 1.94 10.23
C ILE A 141 9.14 1.37 11.58
N MET A 142 10.08 1.99 12.27
CA MET A 142 10.53 1.52 13.58
C MET A 142 9.82 2.27 14.70
N ALA A 143 9.32 1.57 15.71
CA ALA A 143 8.86 2.20 16.94
C ALA A 143 10.07 2.76 17.72
N GLY A 144 10.17 4.08 17.84
CA GLY A 144 11.18 4.75 18.66
C GLY A 144 10.58 5.25 19.99
N CYS A 145 11.43 5.47 20.99
CA CYS A 145 11.00 6.01 22.29
C CYS A 145 10.42 7.44 22.22
N LEU A 146 10.53 8.11 21.07
CA LEU A 146 9.98 9.45 20.80
C LEU A 146 8.84 9.42 19.76
N GLY A 147 8.37 8.23 19.36
CA GLY A 147 7.44 8.01 18.26
C GLY A 147 8.05 7.21 17.11
N SER A 148 7.28 6.97 16.04
CA SER A 148 7.71 6.19 14.88
C SER A 148 8.86 6.88 14.14
N ILE A 149 9.92 6.11 13.84
CA ILE A 149 11.10 6.52 13.07
C ILE A 149 11.04 5.81 11.71
N PHE A 150 11.14 6.58 10.63
CA PHE A 150 11.25 6.04 9.28
C PHE A 150 12.72 5.92 8.89
N HIS A 151 13.15 4.72 8.50
CA HIS A 151 14.51 4.48 8.02
C HIS A 151 14.49 4.01 6.57
N ARG A 152 15.32 4.65 5.75
CA ARG A 152 15.53 4.31 4.35
C ARG A 152 16.82 3.47 4.27
N ASN A 153 16.70 2.24 3.78
CA ASN A 153 17.84 1.37 3.47
C ASN A 153 18.55 1.81 2.18
#